data_AF-A0A822END0-F1
#
_entry.id   AF-A0A822END0-F1
#
_cell.length_a   1.000
_cell.length_b   1.000
_cell.length_c   1.000
_cell.angle_alpha   90.00
_cell.angle_beta   90.00
_cell.angle_gamma   90.00
#
_symmetry.space_group_name_H-M   'P 1'
#
loop_
_entity.id
_entity.type
_entity.pdbx_description
1 polymer ?
#
loop_
_entity_poly.entity_id
_entity_poly.type
_entity_poly.pdbx_seq_one_letter_code
_entity_poly.pdbx_strand_id
1 'polypeptide(L)'
;LVLPSPEELKYKVLVRGIKRPTPTTIVKLWRDEKDDDKSLVDPQSQLIQKRLGDLFVYLQNVPFREYEYAKANYVCYHSPNIAENHFGRAVRDEPACVVQQTAKTLCRLYPSGIRQNSSNPDPILPWNFGVQMVAFSEKSAGVLGSPTGVNFARF
;
A
#
# COMPACT_ATOMS: atom_id res chain seq x y z
N LEU A 1 7.85 1.42 -19.00
CA LEU A 1 8.48 1.61 -17.67
C LEU A 1 8.52 0.26 -16.98
N VAL A 2 9.70 -0.14 -16.52
CA VAL A 2 9.91 -1.32 -15.67
C VAL A 2 10.33 -0.83 -14.28
N LEU A 3 10.16 -1.66 -13.25
CA LEU A 3 10.70 -1.34 -11.93
C LEU A 3 12.23 -1.48 -11.97
N PRO A 4 13.00 -0.44 -11.60
CA PRO A 4 14.44 -0.55 -11.48
C PRO A 4 14.81 -1.49 -10.33
N SER A 5 16.02 -2.04 -10.40
CA SER A 5 16.60 -2.82 -9.32
C SER A 5 16.92 -1.95 -8.09
N PRO A 6 17.06 -2.56 -6.89
CA PRO A 6 17.49 -1.84 -5.70
C PRO A 6 18.83 -1.10 -5.86
N GLU A 7 19.79 -1.66 -6.62
CA GLU A 7 21.10 -1.02 -6.83
C GLU A 7 20.99 0.24 -7.70
N GLU A 8 20.14 0.23 -8.73
CA GLU A 8 19.86 1.43 -9.55
C GLU A 8 19.16 2.54 -8.75
N LEU A 9 18.51 2.19 -7.64
CA LEU A 9 17.79 3.11 -6.77
C LEU A 9 18.57 3.46 -5.50
N LYS A 10 19.83 3.05 -5.40
CA LYS A 10 20.67 3.35 -4.24
C LYS A 10 20.77 4.86 -4.02
N TYR A 11 20.63 5.27 -2.76
CA TYR A 11 20.62 6.68 -2.34
C TYR A 11 19.46 7.52 -2.90
N LYS A 12 18.41 6.89 -3.44
CA LYS A 12 17.18 7.57 -3.87
C LYS A 12 16.08 7.39 -2.84
N VAL A 13 15.25 8.42 -2.69
CA VAL A 13 13.99 8.34 -1.95
C VAL A 13 12.86 8.20 -2.96
N LEU A 14 12.09 7.13 -2.84
CA LEU A 14 10.88 6.95 -3.64
C LEU A 14 9.68 7.50 -2.90
N VAL A 15 8.87 8.28 -3.62
CA VAL A 15 7.61 8.79 -3.08
C VAL A 15 6.47 7.91 -3.57
N ARG A 16 5.59 7.53 -2.65
CA ARG A 16 4.43 6.66 -2.90
C ARG A 16 3.13 7.42 -2.66
N GLY A 17 2.20 7.36 -3.61
CA GLY A 17 0.94 8.08 -3.50
C GLY A 17 0.05 7.94 -4.71
N ILE A 18 -1.09 8.64 -4.69
CA ILE A 18 -2.09 8.57 -5.76
C ILE A 18 -1.73 9.55 -6.85
N LYS A 19 -1.36 9.05 -8.03
CA LYS A 19 -0.88 9.88 -9.16
C LYS A 19 -1.94 10.82 -9.73
N ARG A 20 -3.19 10.37 -9.80
CA ARG A 20 -4.32 11.14 -10.32
C ARG A 20 -5.54 10.89 -9.42
N PRO A 21 -5.61 11.55 -8.25
CA PRO A 21 -6.73 11.35 -7.35
C PRO A 21 -8.01 11.92 -7.99
N THR A 22 -9.10 11.16 -7.92
CA THR A 22 -10.41 11.68 -8.31
C THR A 22 -10.90 12.72 -7.31
N PRO A 23 -11.84 13.62 -7.65
CA PRO A 23 -12.40 14.56 -6.69
C PRO A 23 -12.89 13.88 -5.40
N THR A 24 -13.56 12.73 -5.52
CA THR A 24 -13.98 11.91 -4.38
C THR A 24 -12.81 11.42 -3.52
N THR A 25 -11.69 11.06 -4.15
CA THR A 25 -10.47 10.62 -3.46
C THR A 25 -9.81 11.78 -2.74
N ILE A 26 -9.76 12.97 -3.37
CA ILE A 26 -9.26 14.20 -2.74
C ILE A 26 -10.07 14.48 -1.49
N VAL A 27 -11.40 14.51 -1.59
CA VAL A 27 -12.27 14.74 -0.42
C VAL A 27 -11.98 13.73 0.70
N LYS A 28 -11.78 12.45 0.40
CA LYS A 28 -11.48 11.43 1.42
C LYS A 28 -10.09 11.55 2.06
N LEU A 29 -9.09 12.02 1.31
CA LEU A 29 -7.71 12.14 1.82
C LEU A 29 -7.52 13.37 2.71
N TRP A 30 -8.32 14.41 2.51
CA TRP A 30 -8.15 15.72 3.13
C TRP A 30 -9.25 16.09 4.12
N ARG A 31 -10.28 15.24 4.26
CA ARG A 31 -11.34 15.43 5.25
C ARG A 31 -10.91 14.77 6.56
N ASP A 32 -10.52 15.59 7.54
CA ASP A 32 -10.66 15.21 8.94
C ASP A 32 -12.16 15.10 9.25
N GLU A 33 -12.58 14.16 10.09
CA GLU A 33 -13.99 13.89 10.42
C GLU A 33 -14.75 15.11 11.02
N LYS A 34 -14.10 16.26 11.17
CA LYS A 34 -14.63 17.47 11.82
C LYS A 34 -14.74 18.72 10.94
N ASP A 35 -14.29 18.72 9.69
CA ASP A 35 -14.36 19.91 8.83
C ASP A 35 -15.19 19.68 7.55
N ASP A 36 -16.28 20.45 7.43
CA ASP A 36 -17.21 20.47 6.30
C ASP A 36 -16.82 21.49 5.21
N ASP A 37 -15.55 21.89 5.14
CA ASP A 37 -15.11 22.87 4.15
C ASP A 37 -14.94 22.23 2.74
N LYS A 38 -15.73 22.73 1.78
CA LYS A 38 -15.71 22.31 0.37
C LYS A 38 -14.58 22.97 -0.43
N SER A 39 -13.73 23.78 0.20
CA SER A 39 -12.62 24.50 -0.43
C SER A 39 -11.54 23.59 -1.06
N LEU A 40 -11.46 22.30 -0.70
CA LEU A 40 -10.47 21.33 -1.20
C LEU A 40 -10.49 21.05 -2.71
N VAL A 41 -11.48 21.57 -3.44
CA VAL A 41 -11.59 21.48 -4.90
C VAL A 41 -11.22 22.81 -5.58
N ASP A 42 -10.60 23.75 -4.87
CA ASP A 42 -10.11 24.99 -5.49
C ASP A 42 -8.97 24.71 -6.51
N PRO A 43 -8.75 25.58 -7.50
CA PRO A 43 -7.75 25.37 -8.54
C PRO A 43 -6.31 25.20 -8.03
N GLN A 44 -5.94 25.84 -6.93
CA GLN A 44 -4.60 25.75 -6.35
C GLN A 44 -4.37 24.37 -5.72
N SER A 45 -5.33 23.86 -4.95
CA SER A 45 -5.28 22.50 -4.40
C SER A 45 -5.19 21.45 -5.51
N GLN A 46 -5.94 21.61 -6.60
CA GLN A 46 -5.85 20.72 -7.76
C GLN A 46 -4.48 20.77 -8.45
N LEU A 47 -3.88 21.96 -8.57
CA LEU A 47 -2.54 22.12 -9.14
C LEU A 47 -1.48 21.44 -8.27
N ILE A 48 -1.57 21.59 -6.94
CA ILE A 48 -0.69 20.90 -5.99
C ILE A 48 -0.82 19.39 -6.13
N GLN A 49 -2.04 18.86 -6.19
CA GLN A 49 -2.28 17.43 -6.39
C GLN A 49 -1.68 16.91 -7.69
N LYS A 50 -1.81 17.67 -8.78
CA LYS A 50 -1.20 17.31 -10.06
C LYS A 50 0.32 17.26 -9.96
N ARG A 51 0.95 18.29 -9.38
CA ARG A 51 2.41 18.34 -9.21
C ARG A 51 2.94 17.24 -8.29
N LEU A 52 2.22 16.94 -7.21
CA LEU A 52 2.54 15.84 -6.30
C LEU A 52 2.41 14.49 -7.01
N GLY A 53 1.38 14.33 -7.84
CA GLY A 53 1.16 13.14 -8.67
C GLY A 53 2.32 12.85 -9.63
N ASP A 54 2.98 13.88 -10.15
CA ASP A 54 4.14 13.73 -11.04
C ASP A 54 5.36 13.11 -10.33
N LEU A 55 5.44 13.21 -8.99
CA LEU A 55 6.49 12.58 -8.18
C LEU A 55 6.29 11.06 -8.00
N PHE A 56 5.05 10.57 -8.12
CA PHE A 56 4.74 9.15 -7.95
C PHE A 56 5.06 8.38 -9.25
N VAL A 57 6.34 8.07 -9.45
CA VAL A 57 6.82 7.38 -10.65
C VAL A 57 6.64 5.87 -10.51
N TYR A 58 7.36 5.25 -9.58
CA TYR A 58 7.45 3.79 -9.44
C TYR A 58 6.48 3.17 -8.43
N LEU A 59 5.89 3.98 -7.54
CA LEU A 59 5.02 3.51 -6.45
C LEU A 59 3.67 4.26 -6.48
N GLN A 60 2.89 4.00 -7.52
CA GLN A 60 1.57 4.63 -7.71
C GLN A 60 0.51 3.84 -6.94
N ASN A 61 -0.07 4.43 -5.90
CA ASN A 61 -1.09 3.79 -5.09
C ASN A 61 -2.33 3.46 -5.92
N VAL A 62 -2.74 2.19 -5.86
CA VAL A 62 -4.00 1.68 -6.40
C VAL A 62 -4.71 0.86 -5.32
N PRO A 63 -6.05 0.73 -5.36
CA PRO A 63 -6.74 -0.23 -4.49
C PRO A 63 -6.29 -1.66 -4.82
N PHE A 64 -6.36 -2.60 -3.88
CA PHE A 64 -6.25 -4.02 -4.21
C PHE A 64 -7.58 -4.52 -4.79
N ARG A 65 -7.51 -5.20 -5.93
CA ARG A 65 -8.64 -5.75 -6.69
C ARG A 65 -8.39 -7.22 -7.01
N GLU A 66 -9.46 -7.86 -7.45
CA GLU A 66 -9.47 -9.23 -7.95
C GLU A 66 -8.46 -9.41 -9.09
N TYR A 67 -7.94 -10.62 -9.22
CA TYR A 67 -6.78 -10.87 -10.08
C TYR A 67 -7.04 -10.58 -11.55
N GLU A 68 -8.20 -10.94 -12.09
CA GLU A 68 -8.51 -10.67 -13.50
C GLU A 68 -8.51 -9.16 -13.80
N TYR A 69 -9.02 -8.35 -12.87
CA TYR A 69 -8.95 -6.90 -12.99
C TYR A 69 -7.50 -6.39 -12.92
N ALA A 70 -6.73 -6.87 -11.93
CA ALA A 70 -5.32 -6.48 -11.76
C ALA A 70 -4.46 -6.90 -12.95
N LYS A 71 -4.69 -8.09 -13.51
CA LYS A 71 -4.00 -8.62 -14.68
C LYS A 71 -4.18 -7.70 -15.89
N ALA A 72 -5.42 -7.28 -16.14
CA ALA A 72 -5.77 -6.41 -17.27
C ALA A 72 -5.34 -4.95 -17.08
N ASN A 73 -5.39 -4.42 -15.85
CA ASN A 73 -5.27 -2.98 -15.61
C ASN A 73 -3.99 -2.55 -14.90
N TYR A 74 -3.29 -3.46 -14.20
CA TYR A 74 -2.10 -3.09 -13.45
C TYR A 74 -0.83 -3.24 -14.27
N VAL A 75 0.10 -2.35 -13.96
CA VAL A 75 1.45 -2.28 -14.48
C VAL A 75 2.42 -2.32 -13.30
N CYS A 76 3.69 -2.64 -13.53
CA CYS A 76 4.64 -2.93 -12.47
C CYS A 76 4.84 -1.79 -11.46
N TYR A 77 4.66 -0.54 -11.88
CA TYR A 77 4.77 0.65 -11.01
C TYR A 77 3.46 1.02 -10.29
N HIS A 78 2.40 0.24 -10.44
CA HIS A 78 1.26 0.29 -9.53
C HIS A 78 1.63 -0.42 -8.23
N SER A 79 1.17 0.14 -7.12
CA SER A 79 1.41 -0.36 -5.77
C SER A 79 0.08 -0.53 -5.02
N PRO A 80 -0.52 -1.74 -5.05
CA PRO A 80 -1.76 -2.01 -4.36
C PRO A 80 -1.64 -1.84 -2.84
N ASN A 81 -2.64 -1.23 -2.21
CA ASN A 81 -2.82 -1.26 -0.77
C ASN A 81 -3.81 -2.37 -0.39
N ILE A 82 -3.40 -3.27 0.50
CA ILE A 82 -4.17 -4.44 0.91
C ILE A 82 -4.43 -4.38 2.42
N ALA A 83 -5.70 -4.34 2.80
CA ALA A 83 -6.08 -4.54 4.20
C ALA A 83 -5.88 -6.01 4.57
N GLU A 84 -5.34 -6.28 5.75
CA GLU A 84 -5.08 -7.64 6.25
C GLU A 84 -6.26 -8.61 6.09
N ASN A 85 -7.47 -8.19 6.47
CA ASN A 85 -8.68 -9.02 6.37
C ASN A 85 -9.08 -9.31 4.92
N HIS A 86 -8.80 -8.39 3.99
CA HIS A 86 -9.01 -8.60 2.57
C HIS A 86 -7.96 -9.56 2.02
N PHE A 87 -6.70 -9.40 2.42
CA PHE A 87 -5.61 -10.30 2.04
C PHE A 87 -5.90 -11.75 2.45
N GLY A 88 -6.29 -11.99 3.71
CA GLY A 88 -6.62 -13.33 4.20
C GLY A 88 -7.76 -14.00 3.43
N ARG A 89 -8.77 -13.23 3.00
CA ARG A 89 -9.84 -13.74 2.12
C ARG A 89 -9.32 -14.10 0.73
N ALA A 90 -8.55 -13.20 0.11
CA ALA A 90 -7.97 -13.44 -1.22
C ALA A 90 -7.04 -14.66 -1.25
N VAL A 91 -6.25 -14.89 -0.20
CA VAL A 91 -5.40 -16.07 -0.07
C VAL A 91 -6.20 -17.36 0.08
N ARG A 92 -7.32 -17.32 0.82
CA ARG A 92 -8.19 -18.49 0.98
C ARG A 92 -8.92 -18.82 -0.32
N ASP A 93 -9.42 -17.79 -1.02
CA ASP A 93 -10.30 -17.97 -2.17
C ASP A 93 -9.50 -18.19 -3.47
N GLU A 94 -8.38 -17.48 -3.67
CA GLU A 94 -7.57 -17.50 -4.91
C GLU A 94 -6.04 -17.39 -4.65
N PRO A 95 -5.41 -18.36 -3.94
CA PRO A 95 -4.03 -18.27 -3.50
C PRO A 95 -3.01 -18.07 -4.63
N ALA A 96 -3.16 -18.79 -5.74
CA ALA A 96 -2.25 -18.70 -6.89
C ALA A 96 -2.32 -17.33 -7.57
N CYS A 97 -3.52 -16.75 -7.64
CA CYS A 97 -3.75 -15.43 -8.22
C CYS A 97 -3.06 -14.34 -7.38
N VAL A 98 -3.07 -14.47 -6.05
CA VAL A 98 -2.35 -13.55 -5.15
C VAL A 98 -0.85 -13.54 -5.47
N VAL A 99 -0.23 -14.73 -5.59
CA VAL A 99 1.21 -14.87 -5.92
C VAL A 99 1.53 -14.22 -7.27
N GLN A 100 0.68 -14.42 -8.27
CA GLN A 100 0.89 -13.82 -9.60
C GLN A 100 0.79 -12.29 -9.56
N GLN A 101 -0.10 -11.73 -8.74
CA GLN A 101 -0.25 -10.29 -8.60
C GLN A 101 0.90 -9.64 -7.81
N THR A 102 1.36 -10.27 -6.73
CA THR A 102 2.50 -9.81 -5.94
C THR A 102 3.82 -9.96 -6.70
N ALA A 103 3.94 -10.93 -7.60
CA ALA A 103 5.09 -11.03 -8.50
C ALA A 103 5.16 -9.89 -9.53
N LYS A 104 4.00 -9.35 -9.96
CA LYS A 104 3.91 -8.27 -10.97
C LYS A 104 4.07 -6.88 -10.37
N THR A 105 3.67 -6.68 -9.10
CA THR A 105 3.54 -5.36 -8.47
C THR A 105 4.03 -5.34 -7.03
N LEU A 106 4.51 -4.19 -6.56
CA LEU A 106 4.93 -4.01 -5.17
C LEU A 106 3.72 -3.71 -4.27
N CYS A 107 3.27 -4.71 -3.51
CA CYS A 107 2.08 -4.64 -2.68
C CYS A 107 2.42 -4.18 -1.25
N ARG A 108 1.57 -3.31 -0.68
CA ARG A 108 1.63 -2.94 0.74
C ARG A 108 0.46 -3.53 1.51
N LEU A 109 0.76 -4.39 2.48
CA LEU A 109 -0.21 -4.85 3.46
C LEU A 109 -0.18 -3.95 4.70
N TYR A 110 -1.34 -3.62 5.24
CA TYR A 110 -1.46 -2.87 6.49
C TYR A 110 -2.43 -3.55 7.46
N PRO A 111 -2.24 -3.34 8.78
CA PRO A 111 -3.11 -3.94 9.80
C PRO A 111 -4.57 -3.57 9.57
N SER A 112 -5.49 -4.50 9.87
CA SER A 112 -6.92 -4.18 9.82
C SER A 112 -7.28 -3.10 10.86
N GLY A 113 -8.16 -2.16 10.48
CA GLY A 113 -8.69 -1.14 11.39
C GLY A 113 -9.52 -1.71 12.56
N ILE A 114 -9.87 -3.00 12.52
CA ILE A 114 -10.52 -3.71 13.64
C ILE A 114 -9.56 -3.88 14.83
N ARG A 115 -8.24 -3.83 14.60
CA ARG A 115 -7.23 -3.98 15.66
C ARG A 115 -7.18 -2.73 16.55
N GLN A 116 -8.06 -2.67 17.54
CA GLN A 116 -8.14 -1.55 18.50
C GLN A 116 -6.91 -1.44 19.41
N ASN A 117 -6.16 -2.52 19.60
CA ASN A 117 -4.97 -2.57 20.46
C ASN A 117 -3.65 -2.27 19.73
N SER A 118 -3.69 -1.76 18.49
CA SER A 118 -2.50 -1.50 17.64
C SER A 118 -1.60 -2.71 17.37
N SER A 119 -2.11 -3.93 17.58
CA SER A 119 -1.40 -5.18 17.26
C SER A 119 -1.06 -5.27 15.77
N ASN A 120 -0.01 -6.01 15.48
CA ASN A 120 0.48 -6.20 14.12
C ASN A 120 0.01 -7.54 13.51
N PRO A 121 -0.18 -7.60 12.18
CA PRO A 121 -0.42 -8.85 11.48
C PRO A 121 0.81 -9.76 11.60
N ASP A 122 0.60 -11.07 11.58
CA ASP A 122 1.69 -12.02 11.39
C ASP A 122 2.32 -11.81 9.99
N PRO A 123 3.62 -11.46 9.88
CA PRO A 123 4.27 -11.27 8.59
C PRO A 123 4.44 -12.54 7.76
N ILE A 124 4.46 -13.71 8.39
CA ILE A 124 4.87 -14.95 7.72
C ILE A 124 3.91 -15.26 6.57
N LEU A 125 2.61 -15.15 6.81
CA LEU A 125 1.60 -15.39 5.78
C LEU A 125 1.77 -14.46 4.56
N PRO A 126 1.76 -13.12 4.68
CA PRO A 126 1.97 -12.25 3.52
C PRO A 126 3.31 -12.45 2.82
N TRP A 127 4.39 -12.73 3.55
CA TRP A 127 5.69 -13.03 2.92
C TRP A 127 5.66 -14.33 2.11
N ASN A 128 4.98 -15.37 2.58
CA ASN A 128 4.84 -16.63 1.84
C ASN A 128 4.10 -16.47 0.50
N PHE A 129 3.29 -15.42 0.38
CA PHE A 129 2.57 -15.05 -0.85
C PHE A 129 3.22 -13.89 -1.60
N GLY A 130 4.47 -13.52 -1.27
CA GLY A 130 5.28 -12.57 -2.01
C GLY A 130 4.99 -11.09 -1.74
N VAL A 131 4.24 -10.75 -0.69
CA VAL A 131 4.02 -9.34 -0.31
C VAL A 131 5.32 -8.74 0.21
N GLN A 132 5.74 -7.62 -0.37
CA GLN A 132 7.05 -7.02 -0.10
C GLN A 132 7.01 -5.99 1.03
N MET A 133 5.91 -5.25 1.19
CA MET A 133 5.78 -4.18 2.19
C MET A 133 4.69 -4.52 3.22
N VAL A 134 5.06 -5.21 4.29
CA VAL A 134 4.15 -5.48 5.43
C VAL A 134 4.36 -4.38 6.48
N ALA A 135 3.33 -3.57 6.71
CA ALA A 135 3.43 -2.44 7.63
C ALA A 135 3.18 -2.85 9.09
N PHE A 136 4.07 -2.40 9.97
CA PHE A 136 4.00 -2.59 11.42
C PHE A 136 3.81 -1.26 12.13
N SER A 137 3.12 -1.28 13.27
CA SER A 137 3.16 -0.21 14.26
C SER A 137 4.48 -0.31 15.05
N GLU A 138 5.22 0.79 15.14
CA GLU A 138 6.45 0.87 15.94
C GLU A 138 6.16 0.76 17.45
N LYS A 139 4.94 1.10 17.89
CA LYS A 139 4.52 1.04 19.29
C LYS A 139 4.54 -0.37 19.90
N SER A 140 4.60 -1.41 19.07
CA SER A 140 4.70 -2.82 19.50
C SER A 140 6.12 -3.39 19.33
N ALA A 141 7.13 -2.56 19.07
CA ALA A 141 8.52 -2.99 18.99
C ALA A 141 9.03 -3.47 20.36
N GLY A 142 9.68 -4.64 20.40
CA GLY A 142 10.42 -5.12 21.58
C GLY A 142 9.90 -6.39 22.26
N VAL A 143 8.75 -6.93 21.86
CA VAL A 143 8.27 -8.21 22.40
C VAL A 143 8.85 -9.37 21.60
N LEU A 144 9.74 -10.17 22.20
CA LEU A 144 10.32 -11.37 21.59
C LEU A 144 9.19 -12.36 21.23
N GLY A 145 9.21 -12.90 20.00
CA GLY A 145 8.12 -13.76 19.49
C GLY A 145 6.87 -13.03 19.00
N SER A 146 6.81 -11.69 19.13
CA SER A 146 5.74 -10.91 18.48
C SER A 146 5.99 -10.77 16.97
N PRO A 147 4.97 -10.42 16.17
CA PRO A 147 5.13 -10.16 14.74
C PRO A 147 6.20 -9.10 14.44
N THR A 148 6.32 -8.07 15.28
CA THR A 148 7.37 -7.06 15.14
C THR A 148 8.76 -7.62 15.46
N GLY A 149 8.88 -8.49 16.46
CA GLY A 149 10.13 -9.17 16.79
C GLY A 149 10.61 -10.10 15.67
N VAL A 150 9.70 -10.83 15.03
CA VAL A 150 9.99 -11.64 13.84
C VAL A 150 10.45 -10.78 12.67
N ASN A 151 9.84 -9.60 12.48
CA ASN A 151 10.28 -8.64 11.46
C ASN A 151 11.70 -8.13 11.69
N PHE A 152 12.04 -7.74 12.92
CA PHE A 152 13.41 -7.32 13.28
C PHE A 152 14.45 -8.44 13.22
N ALA A 153 14.06 -9.69 13.45
CA ALA A 153 15.01 -10.81 13.36
C ALA A 153 15.37 -11.17 11.90
N ARG A 154 14.50 -10.83 10.94
CA ARG A 154 14.68 -11.17 9.52
C ARG A 154 15.53 -10.16 8.74
N PHE A 155 15.44 -8.88 9.09
CA PHE A 155 16.07 -7.76 8.39
C PHE A 155 17.09 -7.06 9.30
#